data_AF-A0AA36CR41-F1
#
_entry.id   AF-A0AA36CR41-F1
#
_cell.length_a   1.000
_cell.length_b   1.000
_cell.length_c   1.000
_cell.angle_alpha   90.00
_cell.angle_beta   90.00
_cell.angle_gamma   90.00
#
_symmetry.space_group_name_H-M   'P 1'
#
loop_
_entity.id
_entity.type
_entity.pdbx_description
1 polymer ?
#
loop_
_entity_poly.entity_id
_entity_poly.type
_entity_poly.pdbx_seq_one_letter_code
_entity_poly.pdbx_strand_id
1 'polypeptide(L)'
;MPDGHFTTIIEWSAVELGNASEINDLGYKIFVYISETASDAVVLDMPLRALVDPQQPSARLDGLRLMYKYTVQVAGYNSGGLGPRSEARSLRLGAMNSPFIGSSSLKTMSIYLLPILFTLRRFAL
;
A
#
# COMPACT_ATOMS: atom_id res chain seq x y z
N MET A 1 -29.10 8.15 18.33
CA MET A 1 -28.84 8.40 16.90
C MET A 1 -27.46 7.82 16.65
N PRO A 2 -27.23 6.95 15.64
CA PRO A 2 -25.86 6.48 15.41
C PRO A 2 -25.04 7.69 14.98
N ASP A 3 -24.03 8.02 15.77
CA ASP A 3 -23.06 9.06 15.46
C ASP A 3 -22.49 8.69 14.08
N GLY A 4 -22.63 9.54 13.06
CA GLY A 4 -22.44 9.22 11.63
C GLY A 4 -21.00 8.89 11.19
N HIS A 5 -20.28 8.16 12.03
CA HIS A 5 -18.95 7.63 11.85
C HIS A 5 -19.02 6.19 11.37
N PHE A 6 -18.11 5.88 10.47
CA PHE A 6 -18.00 4.61 9.79
C PHE A 6 -16.64 4.02 10.07
N THR A 7 -16.59 2.71 9.94
CA THR A 7 -15.39 1.92 10.06
C THR A 7 -15.12 1.23 8.75
N THR A 8 -13.84 1.10 8.39
CA THR A 8 -13.42 0.12 7.40
C THR A 8 -12.18 -0.64 7.87
N ILE A 9 -11.84 -1.70 7.16
CA ILE A 9 -10.58 -2.43 7.34
C ILE A 9 -9.74 -2.19 6.09
N ILE A 10 -8.47 -1.87 6.30
CA ILE A 10 -7.47 -1.85 5.23
C ILE A 10 -6.52 -3.03 5.41
N GLU A 11 -6.07 -3.56 4.28
CA GLU A 11 -5.12 -4.67 4.21
C GLU A 11 -3.99 -4.25 3.28
N TRP A 12 -2.78 -4.72 3.56
CA TRP A 12 -1.62 -4.47 2.70
C TRP A 12 -0.71 -5.70 2.64
N SER A 13 0.20 -5.70 1.67
CA SER A 13 1.20 -6.75 1.55
C SER A 13 2.30 -6.54 2.58
N ALA A 14 2.67 -7.59 3.31
CA ALA A 14 3.80 -7.56 4.23
C ALA A 14 5.10 -7.26 3.47
N VAL A 15 6.02 -6.54 4.13
CA VAL A 15 7.37 -6.29 3.64
C VAL A 15 8.38 -6.80 4.66
N GLU A 16 9.59 -7.12 4.20
CA GLU A 16 10.68 -7.49 5.10
C GLU A 16 11.18 -6.24 5.83
N LEU A 17 10.87 -6.15 7.13
CA LEU A 17 11.25 -5.02 7.99
C LEU A 17 12.69 -5.14 8.53
N GLY A 18 13.39 -6.23 8.21
CA GLY A 18 14.73 -6.53 8.73
C GLY A 18 14.71 -7.01 10.18
N ASN A 19 15.90 -7.07 10.78
CA ASN A 19 16.06 -7.47 12.18
C ASN A 19 16.13 -6.21 13.06
N ALA A 20 15.29 -6.14 14.08
CA ALA A 20 15.47 -5.19 15.18
C ALA A 20 15.87 -5.93 16.45
N SER A 21 16.63 -5.24 17.30
CA SER A 21 16.96 -5.73 18.65
C SER A 21 15.73 -5.73 19.56
N GLU A 22 14.75 -4.85 19.32
CA GLU A 22 13.46 -4.83 20.02
C GLU A 22 12.30 -4.96 19.04
N ILE A 23 11.34 -5.83 19.34
CA ILE A 23 10.11 -6.03 18.55
C ILE A 23 9.27 -4.73 18.49
N ASN A 24 9.48 -3.81 19.44
CA ASN A 24 8.79 -2.54 19.51
C ASN A 24 9.27 -1.52 18.48
N ASP A 25 10.44 -1.75 17.89
CA ASP A 25 11.04 -0.86 16.89
C ASP A 25 10.65 -1.24 15.46
N LEU A 26 9.82 -2.27 15.30
CA LEU A 26 9.36 -2.77 14.00
C LEU A 26 7.87 -2.55 13.86
N GLY A 27 7.44 -2.09 12.69
CA GLY A 27 6.03 -2.02 12.38
C GLY A 27 5.73 -1.23 11.13
N TYR A 28 4.52 -0.67 11.10
CA TYR A 28 4.00 0.11 10.01
C TYR A 28 3.44 1.44 10.51
N LYS A 29 3.59 2.48 9.70
CA LYS A 29 2.84 3.73 9.84
C LYS A 29 1.84 3.83 8.72
N ILE A 30 0.59 4.10 9.08
CA ILE A 30 -0.52 4.26 8.14
C ILE A 30 -0.85 5.75 8.10
N PHE A 31 -0.73 6.36 6.92
CA PHE A 31 -0.98 7.77 6.67
C PHE A 31 -2.36 7.90 6.03
N VAL A 32 -3.27 8.60 6.71
CA VAL A 32 -4.63 8.85 6.24
C VAL A 32 -4.81 10.33 6.00
N TYR A 33 -5.08 10.68 4.74
CA TYR A 33 -5.39 12.04 4.29
C TYR A 33 -6.86 12.17 3.97
N ILE A 34 -7.43 13.34 4.26
CA ILE A 34 -8.79 13.71 3.85
C ILE A 34 -8.68 14.67 2.68
N SER A 35 -9.03 14.22 1.48
CA SER A 35 -8.51 14.71 0.19
C SER A 35 -8.78 16.19 -0.13
N GLU A 36 -9.70 16.85 0.56
CA GLU A 36 -10.10 18.23 0.23
C GLU A 36 -9.60 19.27 1.22
N THR A 37 -9.12 18.86 2.41
CA THR A 37 -8.84 19.82 3.51
C THR A 37 -7.58 19.53 4.31
N ALA A 38 -7.05 18.31 4.23
CA ALA A 38 -5.93 17.91 5.07
C ALA A 38 -4.59 18.14 4.37
N SER A 39 -3.85 19.17 4.80
CA SER A 39 -2.42 19.32 4.47
C SER A 39 -1.57 18.26 5.20
N ASP A 40 -2.03 17.83 6.38
CA ASP A 40 -1.34 16.86 7.23
C ASP A 40 -2.09 15.53 7.32
N ALA A 41 -1.34 14.43 7.37
CA ALA A 41 -1.91 13.10 7.56
C ALA A 41 -2.23 12.84 9.04
N VAL A 42 -3.33 12.14 9.29
CA VAL A 42 -3.47 11.37 10.52
C VAL A 42 -2.58 10.14 10.38
N VAL A 43 -1.63 9.97 11.30
CA VAL A 43 -0.68 8.86 11.29
C VAL A 43 -1.04 7.86 12.38
N LEU A 44 -1.36 6.64 11.96
CA LEU A 44 -1.58 5.53 12.89
C LEU A 44 -0.29 4.72 12.98
N ASP A 45 0.18 4.52 14.21
CA ASP A 45 1.32 3.66 14.49
C ASP A 45 0.85 2.23 14.75
N MET A 46 1.39 1.29 13.99
CA MET A 46 1.03 -0.11 14.02
C MET A 46 2.29 -0.95 14.26
N PRO A 47 2.74 -1.09 15.52
CA PRO A 47 3.88 -1.93 15.83
C PRO A 47 3.57 -3.39 15.46
N LEU A 48 4.58 -4.16 15.11
CA LEU A 48 4.44 -5.54 14.63
C LEU A 48 3.64 -6.41 15.60
N ARG A 49 3.80 -6.20 16.91
CA ARG A 49 3.05 -6.88 17.98
C ARG A 49 1.55 -6.59 18.02
N ALA A 50 1.11 -5.50 17.41
CA ALA A 50 -0.29 -5.11 17.34
C ALA A 50 -1.02 -5.71 16.12
N LEU A 51 -0.27 -6.28 15.16
CA LEU A 51 -0.84 -6.99 14.04
C LEU A 51 -1.36 -8.36 14.48
N VAL A 52 -2.58 -8.67 14.04
CA VAL A 52 -3.18 -10.00 14.25
C VAL A 52 -2.44 -11.06 13.43
N ASP A 53 -2.15 -10.73 12.17
CA ASP A 53 -1.35 -11.56 11.26
C ASP A 53 -0.25 -10.70 10.60
N PRO A 54 1.04 -10.90 10.95
CA PRO A 54 2.15 -10.18 10.33
C PRO A 54 2.36 -10.48 8.83
N GLN A 55 1.89 -11.63 8.33
CA GLN A 55 2.02 -12.01 6.91
C GLN A 55 0.90 -11.42 6.06
N GLN A 56 -0.26 -11.16 6.67
CA GLN A 56 -1.42 -10.49 6.07
C GLN A 56 -1.84 -9.29 6.92
N PRO A 57 -1.00 -8.25 6.97
CA PRO A 57 -1.20 -7.15 7.90
C PRO A 57 -2.44 -6.33 7.51
N SER A 58 -3.20 -5.98 8.54
CA SER A 58 -4.44 -5.23 8.41
C SER A 58 -4.63 -4.24 9.56
N ALA A 59 -5.44 -3.22 9.33
CA ALA A 59 -5.79 -2.23 10.35
C ALA A 59 -7.24 -1.79 10.19
N ARG A 60 -7.89 -1.59 11.34
CA ARG A 60 -9.22 -0.98 11.42
C ARG A 60 -9.07 0.54 11.40
N LEU A 61 -9.73 1.19 10.46
CA LEU A 61 -9.86 2.64 10.41
C LEU A 61 -11.25 3.03 10.92
N ASP A 62 -11.29 3.73 12.06
CA ASP A 62 -12.51 4.22 12.68
C ASP A 62 -12.71 5.72 12.46
N GLY A 63 -13.91 6.22 12.74
CA GLY A 63 -14.21 7.66 12.74
C GLY A 63 -14.42 8.26 11.34
N LEU A 64 -14.47 7.44 10.30
CA LEU A 64 -14.60 7.90 8.92
C LEU A 64 -15.98 8.48 8.65
N ARG A 65 -16.06 9.49 7.79
CA ARG A 65 -17.30 10.15 7.39
C ARG A 65 -17.70 9.78 5.96
N LEU A 66 -19.00 9.53 5.73
CA LEU A 66 -19.57 9.32 4.39
C LEU A 66 -19.28 10.49 3.45
N MET A 67 -19.20 10.20 2.15
CA MET A 67 -18.98 11.18 1.07
C MET A 67 -17.62 11.88 1.05
N TYR A 68 -16.83 11.80 2.13
CA TYR A 68 -15.44 12.22 2.13
C TYR A 68 -14.59 11.24 1.33
N LYS A 69 -13.61 11.79 0.61
CA LYS A 69 -12.54 11.03 -0.02
C LYS A 69 -11.37 10.95 0.94
N TYR A 70 -10.88 9.74 1.16
CA TYR A 70 -9.68 9.47 1.94
C TYR A 70 -8.60 8.95 1.00
N THR A 71 -7.36 9.31 1.29
CA THR A 71 -6.18 8.72 0.66
C THR A 71 -5.35 8.04 1.73
N VAL A 72 -5.03 6.77 1.52
CA VAL A 72 -4.27 5.96 2.46
C VAL A 72 -2.94 5.55 1.84
N GLN A 73 -1.88 5.64 2.63
CA GLN A 73 -0.54 5.12 2.31
C GLN A 73 0.01 4.39 3.53
N VAL A 74 0.86 3.39 3.31
CA VAL A 74 1.50 2.61 4.37
C VAL A 74 3.02 2.64 4.17
N ALA A 75 3.78 2.76 5.25
CA ALA A 75 5.23 2.61 5.23
C ALA A 75 5.68 1.72 6.39
N GLY A 76 6.58 0.78 6.10
CA GLY A 76 7.27 0.02 7.14
C GLY A 76 8.29 0.89 7.89
N TYR A 77 8.53 0.59 9.16
CA TYR A 77 9.63 1.17 9.91
C TYR A 77 10.41 0.10 10.67
N ASN A 78 11.68 0.39 10.89
CA ASN A 78 12.58 -0.36 11.77
C ASN A 78 13.48 0.62 12.56
N SER A 79 14.47 0.10 13.28
CA SER A 79 15.45 0.91 14.02
C SER A 79 16.28 1.85 13.14
N GLY A 80 16.36 1.61 11.84
CA GLY A 80 16.99 2.50 10.85
C GLY A 80 16.10 3.66 10.40
N GLY A 81 14.82 3.65 10.78
CA GLY A 81 13.85 4.71 10.49
C GLY A 81 12.68 4.24 9.63
N LEU A 82 12.02 5.22 9.03
CA LEU A 82 10.84 5.00 8.18
C LEU A 82 11.27 4.67 6.75
N GLY A 83 10.75 3.57 6.21
CA GLY A 83 10.92 3.19 4.82
C GLY A 83 10.08 4.02 3.84
N PRO A 84 10.14 3.70 2.53
CA PRO A 84 9.31 4.37 1.54
C PRO A 84 7.82 4.10 1.76
N ARG A 85 7.00 5.08 1.38
CA ARG A 85 5.53 4.95 1.40
C ARG A 85 5.06 4.15 0.19
N SER A 86 3.99 3.38 0.40
CA SER A 86 3.25 2.73 -0.68
C SER A 86 2.64 3.74 -1.64
N GLU A 87 2.22 3.23 -2.80
CA GLU A 87 1.29 3.94 -3.67
C GLU A 87 0.03 4.35 -2.92
N ALA A 88 -0.49 5.53 -3.26
CA ALA A 88 -1.65 6.11 -2.62
C ALA A 88 -2.94 5.42 -3.08
N ARG A 89 -3.76 4.97 -2.12
CA ARG A 89 -5.06 4.33 -2.42
C ARG A 89 -6.21 5.19 -1.93
N SER A 90 -7.17 5.46 -2.81
CA SER A 90 -8.35 6.27 -2.47
C SER A 90 -9.49 5.39 -1.95
N LEU A 91 -10.11 5.82 -0.86
CA LEU A 91 -11.30 5.23 -0.25
C LEU A 91 -12.41 6.29 -0.24
N ARG A 92 -13.61 5.91 -0.66
CA ARG A 92 -14.82 6.75 -0.51
C ARG A 92 -15.96 5.91 0.03
N LEU A 93 -16.42 6.25 1.23
CA LEU A 93 -17.50 5.54 1.88
C LEU A 93 -18.85 6.02 1.34
N GLY A 94 -19.74 5.06 1.04
CA GLY A 94 -21.08 5.33 0.51
C GLY A 94 -21.17 5.57 -1.00
N ALA A 95 -20.07 5.40 -1.74
CA ALA A 95 -20.16 5.28 -3.19
C ALA A 95 -20.59 3.85 -3.52
N MET A 96 -21.73 3.67 -4.20
CA MET A 96 -22.30 2.35 -4.57
C MET A 96 -21.36 1.45 -5.42
N ASN A 97 -20.14 1.91 -5.76
CA ASN A 97 -19.27 1.29 -6.75
C ASN A 97 -17.78 1.26 -6.31
N SER A 98 -17.44 1.04 -5.03
CA SER A 98 -16.02 0.98 -4.61
C SER A 98 -15.39 -0.36 -4.98
N PRO A 99 -14.40 -0.42 -5.90
CA PRO A 99 -13.73 -1.67 -6.23
C PRO A 99 -12.65 -1.96 -5.18
N PHE A 100 -13.04 -2.55 -4.05
CA PHE A 100 -12.09 -3.34 -3.26
C PHE A 100 -11.95 -4.70 -3.95
N ILE A 101 -11.07 -4.79 -4.95
CA ILE A 101 -10.53 -6.05 -5.43
C ILE A 101 -9.02 -5.90 -5.46
N GLY A 102 -8.34 -6.69 -4.64
CA GLY A 102 -6.90 -6.66 -4.43
C GLY A 102 -6.13 -6.67 -5.74
N SER A 103 -5.07 -5.85 -5.82
CA SER A 103 -4.20 -5.87 -6.99
C SER A 103 -3.34 -7.14 -6.95
N SER A 104 -3.76 -8.18 -7.66
CA SER A 104 -2.80 -9.11 -8.23
C SER A 104 -1.99 -8.33 -9.28
N SER A 105 -0.68 -8.28 -9.08
CA SER A 105 0.26 -7.72 -10.04
C SER A 105 0.21 -8.56 -11.31
N LEU A 106 -0.58 -8.14 -12.30
CA LEU A 106 -0.38 -8.59 -13.67
C LEU A 106 0.88 -7.90 -14.16
N LYS A 107 2.02 -8.57 -13.98
CA LYS A 107 3.24 -8.26 -14.75
C LYS A 107 2.90 -8.49 -16.22
N THR A 108 2.51 -7.43 -16.92
CA THR A 108 2.48 -7.43 -18.38
C THR A 108 3.93 -7.65 -18.84
N MET A 109 4.26 -8.90 -19.16
CA MET A 109 5.48 -9.27 -19.86
C MET A 109 5.42 -8.61 -21.23
N SER A 110 6.02 -7.42 -21.35
CA SER A 110 6.33 -6.81 -22.65
C SER A 110 7.35 -7.69 -23.35
N ILE A 111 6.87 -8.57 -24.23
CA ILE A 111 7.71 -9.32 -25.17
C ILE A 111 8.29 -8.31 -26.15
N TYR A 112 9.56 -7.93 -25.95
CA TYR A 112 10.33 -7.23 -26.97
C TYR A 112 10.67 -8.24 -28.08
N LEU A 113 9.92 -8.18 -29.19
CA LEU A 113 10.34 -8.79 -30.46
C LEU A 113 11.57 -8.02 -30.96
N LEU A 114 12.75 -8.57 -30.75
CA LEU A 114 13.98 -8.13 -31.42
C LEU A 114 13.94 -8.59 -32.88
N PRO A 115 13.97 -7.69 -33.88
CA PRO A 115 14.25 -8.10 -35.25
C PRO A 115 15.74 -8.47 -35.35
N ILE A 116 16.04 -9.76 -35.51
CA ILE A 116 17.38 -10.21 -35.86
C ILE A 116 17.64 -9.76 -37.31
N LEU A 117 18.34 -8.63 -37.45
CA LEU A 117 18.83 -8.13 -38.72
C LEU A 117 20.33 -7.82 -38.61
N PHE A 118 21.18 -8.84 -38.76
CA PHE A 118 22.59 -8.70 -39.14
C PHE A 118 22.97 -9.99 -39.88
N THR A 119 22.86 -10.01 -41.22
CA THR A 119 23.99 -9.87 -42.16
C THR A 119 25.23 -10.68 -41.79
N LEU A 120 25.53 -11.72 -42.58
CA LEU A 120 26.90 -11.95 -43.01
C LEU A 120 26.93 -12.25 -44.51
N ARG A 121 27.67 -11.39 -45.20
CA ARG A 121 28.12 -11.54 -46.58
C ARG A 121 29.03 -12.77 -46.71
N ARG A 122 28.86 -13.47 -47.84
CA ARG A 122 29.88 -14.05 -48.75
C ARG A 122 31.19 -14.57 -48.14
N PHE A 123 31.51 -15.84 -48.39
CA PHE A 123 32.79 -16.28 -48.98
C PHE A 123 32.66 -17.68 -49.62
N ALA A 124 33.25 -17.82 -50.83
CA ALA A 124 33.85 -18.96 -51.54
C ALA A 124 33.48 -20.42 -51.13
N LEU A 125 33.30 -21.39 -52.02
CA LEU A 125 33.97 -21.69 -53.29
C LEU A 125 33.07 -22.61 -54.13
#